data_AF-A0A0S1MJ44-F1
#
_entry.id   AF-A0A0S1MJ44-F1
#
_cell.length_a   1.000
_cell.length_b   1.000
_cell.length_c   1.000
_cell.angle_alpha   90.00
_cell.angle_beta   90.00
_cell.angle_gamma   90.00
#
_symmetry.space_group_name_H-M   'P 1'
#
loop_
_entity.id
_entity.type
_entity.pdbx_description
1 polymer ?
#
loop_
_entity_poly.entity_id
_entity_poly.type
_entity_poly.pdbx_seq_one_letter_code
_entity_poly.pdbx_strand_id
1 'polypeptide(L)'
;MSDVVAGVVWAAESALNKAKTESTKSDSKHKGSVANMSLGGGKSPSLDDAVNAAVETGLHFAVAAGNDNRDACTFSPAAAANPITVGASTIQDERAYFSNHGKCVDIFAPGLNIKSIWNSGPQSTNTISGTSMASPHIAGLAAYFLSIYPESLDLAALGLQEDDDVEDEVVASNGEAYDLRQYFTWNSANSPGQIAFGKFKEAVGFGQAQKTRASRKPLSTTLLKKAMLKLSTPGALADLPAQTVNYLAYNNVTAT
;
A
#
# COMPACT_ATOMS: atom_id res chain seq x y z
N MET A 1 -3.11 17.83 10.20
CA MET A 1 -3.12 16.61 9.36
C MET A 1 -4.54 16.09 9.08
N SER A 2 -5.61 16.76 9.54
CA SER A 2 -7.01 16.34 9.33
C SER A 2 -7.39 16.20 7.85
N ASP A 3 -6.97 17.15 7.02
CA ASP A 3 -7.33 17.16 5.59
C ASP A 3 -6.65 16.02 4.83
N VAL A 4 -5.44 15.63 5.25
CA VAL A 4 -4.74 14.46 4.71
C VAL A 4 -5.49 13.19 5.07
N VAL A 5 -5.92 13.04 6.32
CA VAL A 5 -6.74 11.90 6.77
C VAL A 5 -8.04 11.85 5.98
N ALA A 6 -8.73 12.97 5.79
CA ALA A 6 -9.94 13.04 4.98
C ALA A 6 -9.69 12.61 3.53
N GLY A 7 -8.56 13.01 2.94
CA GLY A 7 -8.15 12.57 1.60
C GLY A 7 -7.88 11.07 1.50
N VAL A 8 -7.29 10.46 2.54
CA VAL A 8 -7.09 8.99 2.61
C VAL A 8 -8.43 8.27 2.64
N VAL A 9 -9.34 8.70 3.51
CA VAL A 9 -10.69 8.12 3.62
C VAL A 9 -11.42 8.24 2.29
N TRP A 10 -11.41 9.42 1.67
CA TRP A 10 -12.04 9.62 0.36
C TRP A 10 -11.46 8.71 -0.73
N ALA A 11 -10.14 8.53 -0.76
CA ALA A 11 -9.48 7.66 -1.73
C ALA A 11 -9.85 6.19 -1.52
N ALA A 12 -9.90 5.74 -0.27
CA ALA A 12 -10.32 4.38 0.09
C ALA A 12 -11.78 4.11 -0.32
N GLU A 13 -12.70 5.01 0.02
CA GLU A 13 -14.11 4.90 -0.39
C GLU A 13 -14.26 4.89 -1.91
N SER A 14 -13.52 5.75 -2.61
CA SER A 14 -13.55 5.83 -4.07
C SER A 14 -13.04 4.55 -4.72
N ALA A 15 -11.93 4.00 -4.22
CA ALA A 15 -11.36 2.73 -4.67
C ALA A 15 -12.31 1.56 -4.42
N LEU A 16 -12.91 1.50 -3.22
CA LEU A 16 -13.87 0.47 -2.84
C LEU A 16 -15.14 0.52 -3.72
N ASN A 17 -15.71 1.71 -3.93
CA ASN A 17 -16.88 1.90 -4.78
C ASN A 17 -16.59 1.53 -6.24
N LYS A 18 -15.38 1.84 -6.72
CA LYS A 18 -14.92 1.42 -8.05
C LYS A 18 -14.81 -0.10 -8.13
N ALA A 19 -14.15 -0.75 -7.17
CA ALA A 19 -14.03 -2.21 -7.13
C ALA A 19 -15.40 -2.91 -7.11
N LYS A 20 -16.33 -2.43 -6.29
CA LYS A 20 -17.73 -2.93 -6.25
C LYS A 20 -18.42 -2.80 -7.60
N THR A 21 -18.36 -1.62 -8.21
CA THR A 21 -19.00 -1.35 -9.50
C THR A 21 -18.39 -2.20 -10.62
N GLU A 22 -17.08 -2.42 -10.58
CA GLU A 22 -16.37 -3.21 -11.58
C GLU A 22 -16.61 -4.72 -11.42
N SER A 23 -16.81 -5.19 -10.18
CA SER A 23 -17.10 -6.61 -9.89
C SER A 23 -18.42 -7.12 -10.50
N THR A 24 -19.37 -6.23 -10.81
CA THR A 24 -20.65 -6.60 -11.44
C THR A 24 -20.57 -6.71 -12.96
N LYS A 25 -19.46 -6.28 -13.57
CA LYS A 25 -19.27 -6.30 -15.03
C LYS A 25 -18.58 -7.59 -15.46
N SER A 26 -19.09 -8.24 -16.49
CA SER A 26 -18.50 -9.45 -17.06
C SER A 26 -17.20 -9.20 -17.84
N ASP A 27 -16.96 -7.96 -18.28
CA ASP A 27 -15.83 -7.53 -19.10
C ASP A 27 -14.90 -6.54 -18.39
N SER A 28 -14.97 -6.47 -17.04
CA SER A 28 -14.14 -5.53 -16.30
C SER A 28 -12.66 -5.78 -16.53
N LYS A 29 -11.93 -4.69 -16.79
CA LYS A 29 -10.47 -4.64 -16.87
C LYS A 29 -9.82 -4.08 -15.60
N HIS A 30 -10.62 -3.78 -14.57
CA HIS A 30 -10.10 -3.23 -13.32
C HIS A 30 -9.40 -4.33 -12.54
N LYS A 31 -8.13 -4.10 -12.19
CA LYS A 31 -7.28 -5.07 -11.47
C LYS A 31 -7.01 -4.69 -10.01
N GLY A 32 -7.40 -3.49 -9.61
CA GLY A 32 -7.11 -2.92 -8.29
C GLY A 32 -6.85 -1.42 -8.39
N SER A 33 -6.63 -0.81 -7.23
CA SER A 33 -6.34 0.62 -7.10
C SER A 33 -5.04 0.82 -6.33
N VAL A 34 -4.19 1.74 -6.79
CA VAL A 34 -2.93 2.07 -6.12
C VAL A 34 -2.93 3.55 -5.77
N ALA A 35 -2.47 3.88 -4.57
CA ALA A 35 -2.24 5.22 -4.08
C ALA A 35 -0.76 5.43 -3.75
N ASN A 36 -0.26 6.62 -4.08
CA ASN A 36 1.07 7.07 -3.71
C ASN A 36 0.94 8.24 -2.73
N MET A 37 1.65 8.15 -1.61
CA MET A 37 1.70 9.21 -0.60
C MET A 37 3.13 9.74 -0.46
N SER A 38 3.52 10.61 -1.40
CA SER A 38 4.81 11.33 -1.42
C SER A 38 4.86 12.48 -0.42
N LEU A 39 4.35 12.28 0.79
CA LEU A 39 4.35 13.25 1.89
C LEU A 39 4.74 12.56 3.19
N GLY A 40 5.04 13.35 4.21
CA GLY A 40 5.27 12.86 5.55
C GLY A 40 5.48 14.01 6.53
N GLY A 41 5.47 13.66 7.81
CA GLY A 41 5.75 14.59 8.90
C GLY A 41 5.97 13.83 10.20
N GLY A 42 5.94 14.55 11.32
CA GLY A 42 6.01 13.93 12.64
C GLY A 42 4.93 12.88 12.85
N LYS A 43 5.22 11.88 13.71
CA LYS A 43 4.31 10.79 14.05
C LYS A 43 2.89 11.27 14.34
N SER A 44 1.92 10.60 13.73
CA SER A 44 0.50 10.82 13.91
C SER A 44 -0.25 9.49 13.83
N PRO A 45 -0.66 8.95 14.99
CA PRO A 45 -1.40 7.69 15.04
C PRO A 45 -2.66 7.72 14.15
N SER A 46 -3.40 8.82 14.14
CA SER A 46 -4.61 8.94 13.31
C SER A 46 -4.36 8.85 11.80
N LEU A 47 -3.19 9.31 11.32
CA LEU A 47 -2.83 9.14 9.91
C LEU A 47 -2.41 7.70 9.63
N ASP A 48 -1.64 7.08 10.52
CA ASP A 48 -1.22 5.69 10.37
C ASP A 48 -2.44 4.75 10.35
N ASP A 49 -3.38 4.94 11.28
CA ASP A 49 -4.62 4.19 11.37
C ASP A 49 -5.47 4.34 10.09
N ALA A 50 -5.60 5.57 9.58
CA ALA A 50 -6.35 5.82 8.36
C ALA A 50 -5.72 5.15 7.13
N VAL A 51 -4.39 5.17 7.03
CA VAL A 51 -3.67 4.49 5.93
C VAL A 51 -3.76 2.98 6.07
N ASN A 52 -3.59 2.43 7.28
CA ASN A 52 -3.75 0.99 7.55
C ASN A 52 -5.14 0.50 7.17
N ALA A 53 -6.19 1.19 7.61
CA ALA A 53 -7.57 0.85 7.27
C ALA A 53 -7.83 0.95 5.76
N ALA A 54 -7.28 1.96 5.09
CA ALA A 54 -7.41 2.07 3.64
C ALA A 54 -6.76 0.87 2.91
N VAL A 55 -5.59 0.41 3.37
CA VAL A 55 -4.94 -0.78 2.82
C VAL A 55 -5.74 -2.05 3.10
N GLU A 56 -6.35 -2.18 4.28
CA GLU A 56 -7.25 -3.30 4.62
C GLU A 56 -8.48 -3.37 3.71
N THR A 57 -8.98 -2.22 3.23
CA THR A 57 -10.09 -2.19 2.24
C THR A 57 -9.69 -2.56 0.80
N GLY A 58 -8.40 -2.84 0.55
CA GLY A 58 -7.88 -3.24 -0.76
C GLY A 58 -7.25 -2.12 -1.60
N LEU A 59 -7.04 -0.92 -1.03
CA LEU A 59 -6.28 0.14 -1.70
C LEU A 59 -4.78 -0.03 -1.43
N HIS A 60 -4.01 -0.38 -2.46
CA HIS A 60 -2.57 -0.56 -2.33
C HIS A 60 -1.89 0.81 -2.11
N PHE A 61 -1.11 0.96 -1.03
CA PHE A 61 -0.39 2.20 -0.76
C PHE A 61 1.12 2.02 -0.86
N ALA A 62 1.78 2.94 -1.54
CA ALA A 62 3.19 3.25 -1.35
C ALA A 62 3.31 4.59 -0.60
N VAL A 63 4.15 4.64 0.43
CA VAL A 63 4.33 5.83 1.26
C VAL A 63 5.81 6.18 1.40
N ALA A 64 6.12 7.48 1.51
CA ALA A 64 7.49 7.96 1.66
C ALA A 64 8.03 7.71 3.10
N ALA A 65 9.25 7.20 3.23
CA ALA A 65 9.87 6.97 4.55
C ALA A 65 10.25 8.27 5.30
N GLY A 66 10.51 9.36 4.58
CA GLY A 66 10.95 10.66 5.11
C GLY A 66 12.42 10.95 4.82
N ASN A 67 12.82 12.22 4.96
CA ASN A 67 14.09 12.76 4.43
C ASN A 67 15.02 13.33 5.53
N ASP A 68 14.91 12.80 6.75
CA ASP A 68 15.55 13.36 7.94
C ASP A 68 16.77 12.56 8.40
N ASN A 69 17.14 11.49 7.69
CA ASN A 69 18.14 10.50 8.08
C ASN A 69 17.90 9.99 9.53
N ARG A 70 16.65 9.63 9.82
CA ARG A 70 16.17 9.17 11.13
C ARG A 70 15.39 7.87 11.02
N ASP A 71 15.02 7.32 12.16
CA ASP A 71 14.11 6.18 12.24
C ASP A 71 12.74 6.52 11.62
N ALA A 72 12.38 5.83 10.54
CA ALA A 72 11.10 5.99 9.84
C ALA A 72 9.91 5.71 10.77
N CYS A 73 10.09 4.91 11.81
CA CYS A 73 9.02 4.62 12.78
C CYS A 73 8.55 5.85 13.58
N THR A 74 9.31 6.95 13.57
CA THR A 74 8.92 8.23 14.20
C THR A 74 8.19 9.19 13.27
N PHE A 75 7.88 8.77 12.04
CA PHE A 75 7.21 9.58 11.03
C PHE A 75 5.91 8.93 10.57
N SER A 76 4.96 9.75 10.15
CA SER A 76 3.70 9.28 9.55
C SER A 76 3.54 9.83 8.15
N PRO A 77 3.03 9.03 7.20
CA PRO A 77 2.52 7.65 7.35
C PRO A 77 3.60 6.54 7.35
N ALA A 78 4.89 6.88 7.36
CA ALA A 78 5.98 5.90 7.23
C ALA A 78 5.94 4.76 8.27
N ALA A 79 5.36 5.02 9.45
CA ALA A 79 5.23 4.06 10.53
C ALA A 79 3.91 3.26 10.53
N ALA A 80 3.04 3.46 9.53
CA ALA A 80 1.90 2.59 9.28
C ALA A 80 2.39 1.20 8.86
N ALA A 81 1.73 0.13 9.32
CA ALA A 81 2.21 -1.24 9.19
C ALA A 81 1.86 -1.87 7.82
N ASN A 82 0.67 -1.55 7.31
CA ASN A 82 0.11 -2.19 6.13
C ASN A 82 0.60 -1.62 4.78
N PRO A 83 0.87 -0.30 4.59
CA PRO A 83 1.36 0.20 3.31
C PRO A 83 2.80 -0.27 3.05
N ILE A 84 3.30 0.00 1.84
CA ILE A 84 4.71 -0.21 1.49
C ILE A 84 5.45 1.10 1.77
N THR A 85 6.27 1.14 2.82
CA THR A 85 7.09 2.29 3.16
C THR A 85 8.40 2.28 2.39
N VAL A 86 8.67 3.36 1.66
CA VAL A 86 9.71 3.42 0.64
C VAL A 86 10.82 4.39 1.04
N GLY A 87 12.02 3.83 1.24
CA GLY A 87 13.26 4.58 1.39
C GLY A 87 13.85 4.98 0.02
N ALA A 88 14.77 5.95 0.03
CA ALA A 88 15.43 6.44 -1.19
C ALA A 88 16.82 5.83 -1.36
N SER A 89 17.12 5.36 -2.57
CA SER A 89 18.46 4.93 -3.01
C SER A 89 19.07 5.88 -4.04
N THR A 90 20.37 5.73 -4.25
CA THR A 90 21.15 6.38 -5.31
C THR A 90 21.28 5.47 -6.53
N ILE A 91 21.85 5.99 -7.61
CA ILE A 91 22.16 5.20 -8.83
C ILE A 91 23.32 4.20 -8.61
N GLN A 92 24.05 4.32 -7.49
CA GLN A 92 25.11 3.41 -7.08
C GLN A 92 24.61 2.27 -6.20
N ASP A 93 23.30 2.07 -6.08
CA ASP A 93 22.69 1.10 -5.15
C ASP A 93 23.14 1.35 -3.69
N GLU A 94 23.20 2.62 -3.30
CA GLU A 94 23.44 3.05 -1.91
C GLU A 94 22.18 3.69 -1.34
N ARG A 95 22.01 3.68 -0.02
CA ARG A 95 20.96 4.49 0.62
C ARG A 95 21.27 5.98 0.40
N ALA A 96 20.31 6.75 -0.08
CA ALA A 96 20.46 8.20 -0.17
C ALA A 96 20.68 8.78 1.24
N TYR A 97 21.66 9.67 1.39
CA TYR A 97 22.12 10.16 2.70
C TYR A 97 21.01 10.76 3.58
N PHE A 98 19.95 11.31 2.97
CA PHE A 98 18.81 11.90 3.67
C PHE A 98 17.70 10.88 4.01
N SER A 99 17.69 9.68 3.39
CA SER A 99 16.57 8.74 3.54
C SER A 99 16.45 8.29 4.99
N ASN A 100 15.24 8.37 5.54
CA ASN A 100 14.93 7.66 6.77
C ASN A 100 15.15 6.14 6.61
N HIS A 101 15.33 5.47 7.73
CA HIS A 101 15.82 4.11 7.83
C HIS A 101 15.15 3.36 9.00
N GLY A 102 15.55 2.12 9.28
CA GLY A 102 14.99 1.29 10.35
C GLY A 102 13.89 0.35 9.88
N LYS A 103 13.27 -0.34 10.84
CA LYS A 103 12.36 -1.48 10.60
C LYS A 103 11.02 -1.12 9.96
N CYS A 104 10.63 0.15 9.99
CA CYS A 104 9.39 0.62 9.36
C CYS A 104 9.57 0.92 7.87
N VAL A 105 10.79 0.90 7.35
CA VAL A 105 11.01 0.86 5.89
C VAL A 105 10.78 -0.57 5.43
N ASP A 106 10.10 -0.76 4.30
CA ASP A 106 9.88 -2.06 3.67
C ASP A 106 10.86 -2.29 2.51
N ILE A 107 11.10 -1.25 1.71
CA ILE A 107 11.87 -1.34 0.47
C ILE A 107 12.52 0.00 0.14
N PHE A 108 13.63 -0.02 -0.58
CA PHE A 108 14.27 1.16 -1.17
C PHE A 108 14.05 1.21 -2.67
N ALA A 109 13.92 2.42 -3.21
CA ALA A 109 13.81 2.67 -4.65
C ALA A 109 14.53 3.98 -5.03
N PRO A 110 14.81 4.23 -6.33
CA PRO A 110 15.52 5.41 -6.76
C PRO A 110 14.88 6.72 -6.27
N GLY A 111 15.64 7.49 -5.48
CA GLY A 111 15.14 8.72 -4.86
C GLY A 111 16.13 9.89 -4.82
N LEU A 112 17.41 9.68 -5.19
CA LEU A 112 18.40 10.75 -5.33
C LEU A 112 18.56 11.14 -6.81
N ASN A 113 18.50 12.44 -7.12
CA ASN A 113 18.68 13.02 -8.46
C ASN A 113 17.71 12.45 -9.51
N ILE A 114 16.42 12.40 -9.15
CA ILE A 114 15.36 11.89 -10.03
C ILE A 114 14.83 13.02 -10.90
N LYS A 115 15.00 12.87 -12.22
CA LYS A 115 14.43 13.78 -13.21
C LYS A 115 12.96 13.44 -13.47
N SER A 116 12.09 14.43 -13.37
CA SER A 116 10.65 14.28 -13.66
C SER A 116 10.08 15.53 -14.34
N ILE A 117 8.82 15.45 -14.76
CA ILE A 117 8.06 16.60 -15.25
C ILE A 117 7.83 17.62 -14.13
N TRP A 118 7.67 18.89 -14.49
CA TRP A 118 7.50 19.98 -13.53
C TRP A 118 6.32 20.88 -13.88
N ASN A 119 5.92 21.73 -12.93
CA ASN A 119 4.72 22.58 -13.06
C ASN A 119 5.01 23.99 -13.59
N SER A 120 6.25 24.29 -14.02
CA SER A 120 6.59 25.61 -14.58
C SER A 120 6.26 25.75 -16.06
N GLY A 121 5.81 24.67 -16.72
CA GLY A 121 5.35 24.70 -18.11
C GLY A 121 5.11 23.30 -18.69
N PRO A 122 4.47 23.21 -19.87
CA PRO A 122 3.98 21.94 -20.45
C PRO A 122 5.08 20.95 -20.85
N GLN A 123 6.33 21.40 -20.96
CA GLN A 123 7.50 20.56 -21.29
C GLN A 123 8.60 20.71 -20.23
N SER A 124 8.28 21.33 -19.09
CA SER A 124 9.27 21.59 -18.06
C SER A 124 9.64 20.29 -17.34
N THR A 125 10.92 20.17 -17.01
CA THR A 125 11.43 19.07 -16.19
C THR A 125 12.24 19.65 -15.04
N ASN A 126 12.31 18.92 -13.95
CA ASN A 126 13.15 19.25 -12.81
C ASN A 126 13.80 17.98 -12.27
N THR A 127 14.99 18.12 -11.69
CA THR A 127 15.70 17.02 -11.04
C THR A 127 15.73 17.30 -9.55
N ILE A 128 15.03 16.49 -8.77
CA ILE A 128 14.93 16.64 -7.32
C ILE A 128 15.15 15.31 -6.63
N SER A 129 15.31 15.38 -5.32
CA SER A 129 15.65 14.24 -4.48
C SER A 129 14.70 14.15 -3.30
N GLY A 130 14.36 12.92 -2.90
CA GLY A 130 13.52 12.64 -1.75
C GLY A 130 12.95 11.23 -1.77
N THR A 131 12.55 10.72 -0.62
CA THR A 131 11.69 9.53 -0.53
C THR A 131 10.34 9.76 -1.22
N SER A 132 9.92 11.02 -1.36
CA SER A 132 8.80 11.45 -2.22
C SER A 132 9.00 11.12 -3.70
N MET A 133 10.24 10.95 -4.17
CA MET A 133 10.58 10.52 -5.53
C MET A 133 10.72 8.99 -5.61
N ALA A 134 11.14 8.35 -4.53
CA ALA A 134 11.23 6.89 -4.44
C ALA A 134 9.84 6.21 -4.38
N SER A 135 8.94 6.72 -3.52
CA SER A 135 7.58 6.21 -3.32
C SER A 135 6.78 5.98 -4.63
N PRO A 136 6.72 6.94 -5.59
CA PRO A 136 5.95 6.74 -6.82
C PRO A 136 6.54 5.67 -7.75
N HIS A 137 7.83 5.33 -7.66
CA HIS A 137 8.39 4.19 -8.40
C HIS A 137 7.75 2.87 -7.93
N ILE A 138 7.63 2.69 -6.61
CA ILE A 138 6.97 1.51 -6.01
C ILE A 138 5.47 1.51 -6.29
N ALA A 139 4.80 2.66 -6.26
CA ALA A 139 3.40 2.74 -6.67
C ALA A 139 3.20 2.32 -8.14
N GLY A 140 4.10 2.75 -9.03
CA GLY A 140 4.12 2.33 -10.43
C GLY A 140 4.35 0.82 -10.58
N LEU A 141 5.29 0.26 -9.82
CA LEU A 141 5.56 -1.18 -9.81
C LEU A 141 4.36 -1.99 -9.33
N ALA A 142 3.69 -1.55 -8.25
CA ALA A 142 2.47 -2.15 -7.75
C ALA A 142 1.37 -2.15 -8.83
N ALA A 143 1.16 -1.02 -9.51
CA ALA A 143 0.18 -0.92 -10.59
C ALA A 143 0.53 -1.85 -11.77
N TYR A 144 1.82 -1.96 -12.11
CA TYR A 144 2.29 -2.90 -13.13
C TYR A 144 2.00 -4.35 -12.74
N PHE A 145 2.34 -4.76 -11.52
CA PHE A 145 2.08 -6.11 -11.03
C PHE A 145 0.59 -6.45 -10.97
N LEU A 146 -0.27 -5.51 -10.57
CA LEU A 146 -1.72 -5.68 -10.67
C LEU A 146 -2.19 -5.89 -12.12
N SER A 147 -1.61 -5.15 -13.07
CA SER A 147 -2.01 -5.23 -14.48
C SER A 147 -1.72 -6.59 -15.11
N ILE A 148 -0.64 -7.23 -14.69
CA ILE A 148 -0.17 -8.51 -15.24
C ILE A 148 -0.64 -9.72 -14.43
N TYR A 149 -1.27 -9.51 -13.27
CA TYR A 149 -1.82 -10.59 -12.46
C TYR A 149 -3.17 -11.11 -13.01
N PRO A 150 -3.41 -12.45 -13.02
CA PRO A 150 -2.51 -13.55 -12.68
C PRO A 150 -1.79 -14.15 -13.90
N GLU A 151 -1.67 -13.40 -14.99
CA GLU A 151 -1.20 -13.95 -16.28
C GLU A 151 0.31 -14.17 -16.30
N SER A 152 1.10 -13.22 -15.80
CA SER A 152 2.57 -13.35 -15.72
C SER A 152 3.18 -13.11 -14.34
N LEU A 153 2.39 -12.65 -13.37
CA LEU A 153 2.79 -12.68 -11.96
C LEU A 153 2.35 -13.99 -11.32
N ASP A 154 3.26 -14.96 -11.26
CA ASP A 154 3.04 -16.26 -10.63
C ASP A 154 3.40 -16.21 -9.14
N LEU A 155 2.39 -16.10 -8.27
CA LEU A 155 2.58 -16.08 -6.82
C LEU A 155 3.13 -17.42 -6.31
N ALA A 156 2.75 -18.55 -6.91
CA ALA A 156 3.21 -19.86 -6.48
C ALA A 156 4.71 -20.04 -6.76
N ALA A 157 5.20 -19.52 -7.88
CA ALA A 157 6.63 -19.47 -8.17
C ALA A 157 7.43 -18.63 -7.15
N LEU A 158 6.78 -17.63 -6.53
CA LEU A 158 7.34 -16.85 -5.42
C LEU A 158 7.18 -17.53 -4.04
N GLY A 159 6.54 -18.70 -4.00
CA GLY A 159 6.21 -19.42 -2.76
C GLY A 159 5.13 -18.71 -1.94
N LEU A 160 4.26 -17.93 -2.58
CA LEU A 160 3.15 -17.21 -1.97
C LEU A 160 1.83 -17.90 -2.35
N GLN A 161 0.95 -18.10 -1.36
CA GLN A 161 -0.37 -18.70 -1.55
C GLN A 161 -1.45 -17.73 -1.10
N GLU A 162 -2.60 -17.73 -1.78
CA GLU A 162 -3.74 -16.85 -1.44
C GLU A 162 -4.40 -17.20 -0.09
N ASP A 163 -4.04 -18.35 0.52
CA ASP A 163 -4.71 -18.93 1.69
C ASP A 163 -3.94 -18.80 3.04
N ASP A 164 -2.66 -18.38 3.03
CA ASP A 164 -1.80 -18.39 4.23
C ASP A 164 -1.91 -17.16 5.16
N ASP A 165 -2.75 -16.16 4.85
CA ASP A 165 -2.80 -14.86 5.56
C ASP A 165 -4.15 -14.52 6.21
N VAL A 166 -5.05 -15.49 6.41
CA VAL A 166 -6.31 -15.25 7.14
C VAL A 166 -6.08 -15.37 8.65
N GLU A 167 -5.34 -14.43 9.25
CA GLU A 167 -5.73 -13.91 10.55
C GLU A 167 -6.45 -12.58 10.29
N ASP A 168 -7.78 -12.68 10.17
CA ASP A 168 -8.73 -11.58 10.01
C ASP A 168 -8.52 -10.64 8.80
N GLU A 169 -8.09 -11.18 7.65
CA GLU A 169 -8.40 -10.53 6.37
C GLU A 169 -9.91 -10.64 6.16
N VAL A 170 -10.63 -9.59 6.55
CA VAL A 170 -12.06 -9.44 6.36
C VAL A 170 -12.34 -9.21 4.88
N VAL A 171 -12.16 -10.29 4.13
CA VAL A 171 -12.53 -10.41 2.72
C VAL A 171 -14.03 -10.53 2.72
N ALA A 172 -14.71 -9.45 2.32
CA ALA A 172 -16.14 -9.46 2.04
C ALA A 172 -16.43 -10.46 0.92
N SER A 173 -16.61 -11.73 1.29
CA SER A 173 -17.06 -12.79 0.40
C SER A 173 -18.48 -12.54 -0.12
N ASN A 174 -19.20 -11.55 0.43
CA ASN A 174 -20.60 -11.26 0.08
C ASN A 174 -20.91 -9.77 -0.18
N GLY A 175 -19.95 -8.94 -0.61
CA GLY A 175 -20.26 -7.56 -1.03
C GLY A 175 -20.81 -6.61 0.05
N GLU A 176 -20.82 -7.03 1.31
CA GLU A 176 -21.17 -6.17 2.44
C GLU A 176 -20.06 -5.15 2.71
N ALA A 177 -20.46 -3.89 2.77
CA ALA A 177 -19.57 -2.74 2.92
C ALA A 177 -19.13 -2.59 4.36
N TYR A 178 -17.81 -2.53 4.61
CA TYR A 178 -17.32 -1.93 5.85
C TYR A 178 -17.46 -0.42 5.74
N ASP A 179 -18.32 0.15 6.58
CA ASP A 179 -18.41 1.59 6.76
C ASP A 179 -17.15 2.05 7.51
N LEU A 180 -16.25 2.77 6.85
CA LEU A 180 -15.05 3.32 7.47
C LEU A 180 -15.40 4.22 8.67
N ARG A 181 -16.61 4.79 8.73
CA ARG A 181 -17.10 5.50 9.93
C ARG A 181 -17.18 4.56 11.12
N GLN A 182 -17.58 3.30 10.93
CA GLN A 182 -17.64 2.32 12.02
C GLN A 182 -16.24 2.01 12.56
N TYR A 183 -15.22 1.92 11.71
CA TYR A 183 -13.83 1.70 12.14
C TYR A 183 -13.30 2.87 13.00
N PHE A 184 -13.57 4.12 12.60
CA PHE A 184 -13.23 5.30 13.42
C PHE A 184 -14.06 5.41 14.70
N THR A 185 -15.33 4.97 14.70
CA THR A 185 -16.12 4.91 15.94
C THR A 185 -15.65 3.80 16.89
N TRP A 186 -15.17 2.67 16.36
CA TRP A 186 -14.70 1.54 17.17
C TRP A 186 -13.38 1.86 17.89
N ASN A 187 -12.42 2.52 17.22
CA ASN A 187 -11.20 3.01 17.88
C ASN A 187 -11.46 4.17 18.86
N SER A 188 -12.61 4.84 18.79
CA SER A 188 -13.05 5.81 19.82
C SER A 188 -13.80 5.15 21.00
N ALA A 189 -14.25 3.89 20.85
CA ALA A 189 -15.07 3.18 21.83
C ALA A 189 -14.25 2.46 22.93
N ASN A 190 -12.92 2.48 22.88
CA ASN A 190 -12.05 1.99 23.96
C ASN A 190 -11.85 3.01 25.10
N SER A 191 -12.69 4.04 25.17
CA SER A 191 -12.85 4.89 26.35
C SER A 191 -13.96 4.30 27.22
N PRO A 192 -13.74 4.01 28.52
CA PRO A 192 -14.74 3.36 29.35
C PRO A 192 -15.92 4.30 29.61
N GLY A 193 -17.05 4.06 28.91
CA GLY A 193 -18.33 4.65 29.23
C GLY A 193 -19.27 4.85 28.04
N GLN A 194 -20.31 4.01 27.99
CA GLN A 194 -21.67 4.26 27.49
C GLN A 194 -22.17 3.57 26.19
N ILE A 195 -23.06 2.61 26.48
CA ILE A 195 -24.38 2.29 25.88
C ILE A 195 -24.41 1.51 24.55
N ALA A 196 -24.80 0.24 24.72
CA ALA A 196 -25.20 -0.71 23.70
C ALA A 196 -26.62 -0.45 23.17
N PHE A 197 -26.83 -0.66 21.86
CA PHE A 197 -28.11 -1.09 21.30
C PHE A 197 -27.92 -2.09 20.15
N GLY A 198 -28.46 -3.29 20.33
CA GLY A 198 -29.15 -4.04 19.27
C GLY A 198 -28.38 -5.04 18.41
N LYS A 199 -28.51 -6.33 18.73
CA LYS A 199 -28.35 -7.45 17.80
C LYS A 199 -29.48 -7.45 16.75
N PHE A 200 -29.17 -7.70 15.48
CA PHE A 200 -30.11 -8.29 14.52
C PHE A 200 -29.36 -9.28 13.61
N LYS A 201 -29.66 -10.57 13.75
CA LYS A 201 -29.29 -11.66 12.84
C LYS A 201 -30.51 -12.00 11.95
N GLU A 202 -30.20 -12.32 10.68
CA GLU A 202 -30.93 -13.19 9.73
C GLU A 202 -32.37 -12.87 9.29
N ALA A 203 -32.51 -12.53 8.00
CA ALA A 203 -33.59 -12.88 7.05
C ALA A 203 -33.12 -12.38 5.65
N VAL A 204 -33.17 -13.04 4.49
CA VAL A 204 -34.09 -14.03 3.91
C VAL A 204 -33.48 -14.60 2.60
N GLY A 205 -33.74 -15.87 2.26
CA GLY A 205 -33.94 -16.33 0.86
C GLY A 205 -32.91 -17.28 0.22
N PHE A 206 -33.23 -18.58 0.16
CA PHE A 206 -32.49 -19.58 -0.63
C PHE A 206 -32.83 -19.48 -2.13
N GLY A 207 -31.83 -19.16 -2.95
CA GLY A 207 -31.80 -19.44 -4.39
C GLY A 207 -30.65 -20.40 -4.69
N GLN A 208 -30.85 -21.38 -5.58
CA GLN A 208 -29.79 -22.32 -5.94
C GLN A 208 -28.57 -21.56 -6.50
N ALA A 209 -27.40 -21.81 -5.90
CA ALA A 209 -26.13 -21.28 -6.36
C ALA A 209 -25.83 -21.81 -7.76
N GLN A 210 -26.09 -20.99 -8.78
CA GLN A 210 -25.48 -21.16 -10.08
C GLN A 210 -23.97 -21.15 -9.87
N LYS A 211 -23.26 -22.20 -10.32
CA LYS A 211 -21.79 -22.23 -10.35
C LYS A 211 -21.31 -21.10 -11.26
N THR A 212 -21.13 -19.92 -10.70
CA THR A 212 -20.40 -18.84 -11.33
C THR A 212 -18.96 -19.32 -11.45
N ARG A 213 -18.44 -19.28 -12.69
CA ARG A 213 -17.03 -19.41 -13.01
C ARG A 213 -16.24 -18.65 -11.94
N ALA A 214 -15.38 -19.33 -11.19
CA ALA A 214 -14.61 -18.74 -10.08
C ALA A 214 -14.11 -17.36 -10.51
N SER A 215 -14.71 -16.29 -9.96
CA SER A 215 -14.23 -14.94 -10.22
C SER A 215 -12.82 -14.91 -9.66
N ARG A 216 -11.83 -14.70 -10.52
CA ARG A 216 -10.44 -14.60 -10.07
C ARG A 216 -10.38 -13.48 -9.03
N LYS A 217 -10.02 -13.81 -7.78
CA LYS A 217 -9.93 -12.86 -6.68
C LYS A 217 -8.91 -11.78 -7.06
N PRO A 218 -9.19 -10.49 -6.83
CA PRO A 218 -8.18 -9.43 -6.97
C PRO A 218 -7.00 -9.73 -6.05
N LEU A 219 -5.78 -9.38 -6.49
CA LEU A 219 -4.58 -9.57 -5.69
C LEU A 219 -4.68 -8.75 -4.39
N SER A 220 -4.56 -9.41 -3.23
CA SER A 220 -4.65 -8.70 -1.95
C SER A 220 -3.46 -7.76 -1.73
N THR A 221 -3.66 -6.76 -0.88
CA THR A 221 -2.62 -5.77 -0.54
C THR A 221 -1.42 -6.44 0.14
N THR A 222 -1.68 -7.38 1.03
CA THR A 222 -0.67 -8.22 1.70
C THR A 222 0.14 -9.04 0.71
N LEU A 223 -0.52 -9.78 -0.20
CA LEU A 223 0.17 -10.59 -1.20
C LEU A 223 0.99 -9.75 -2.17
N LEU A 224 0.46 -8.61 -2.61
CA LEU A 224 1.22 -7.72 -3.48
C LEU A 224 2.47 -7.18 -2.76
N LYS A 225 2.34 -6.74 -1.50
CA LYS A 225 3.47 -6.29 -0.69
C LYS A 225 4.52 -7.41 -0.56
N LYS A 226 4.11 -8.63 -0.21
CA LYS A 226 5.02 -9.79 -0.12
C LYS A 226 5.69 -10.11 -1.45
N ALA A 227 4.95 -10.11 -2.56
CA ALA A 227 5.48 -10.37 -3.89
C ALA A 227 6.53 -9.32 -4.29
N MET A 228 6.28 -8.05 -4.01
CA MET A 228 7.24 -6.97 -4.28
C MET A 228 8.53 -7.12 -3.47
N LEU A 229 8.42 -7.49 -2.19
CA LEU A 229 9.59 -7.76 -1.37
C LEU A 229 10.38 -8.97 -1.87
N LYS A 230 9.70 -10.06 -2.26
CA LYS A 230 10.34 -11.26 -2.84
C LYS A 230 11.04 -11.01 -4.16
N LEU A 231 10.51 -10.09 -4.97
CA LEU A 231 11.08 -9.70 -6.27
C LEU A 231 12.18 -8.63 -6.15
N SER A 232 12.31 -8.00 -4.99
CA SER A 232 13.39 -7.04 -4.72
C SER A 232 14.73 -7.74 -4.51
N THR A 233 15.83 -6.99 -4.62
CA THR A 233 17.17 -7.54 -4.39
C THR A 233 17.54 -7.43 -2.91
N PRO A 234 17.68 -8.54 -2.19
CA PRO A 234 18.10 -8.52 -0.80
C PRO A 234 19.59 -8.19 -0.70
N GLY A 235 19.97 -7.40 0.30
CA GLY A 235 21.38 -7.15 0.62
C GLY A 235 22.12 -6.22 -0.36
N ALA A 236 21.41 -5.53 -1.26
CA ALA A 236 22.03 -4.70 -2.29
C ALA A 236 22.66 -3.42 -1.75
N LEU A 237 22.08 -2.83 -0.69
CA LEU A 237 22.56 -1.56 -0.15
C LEU A 237 23.69 -1.78 0.87
N ALA A 238 24.80 -1.09 0.68
CA ALA A 238 25.88 -1.01 1.67
C ALA A 238 25.53 -0.03 2.82
N ASP A 239 26.18 -0.21 3.98
CA ASP A 239 26.21 0.76 5.09
C ASP A 239 24.84 1.26 5.60
N LEU A 240 23.89 0.35 5.74
CA LEU A 240 22.60 0.64 6.34
C LEU A 240 22.69 0.75 7.88
N PRO A 241 22.00 1.73 8.49
CA PRO A 241 21.83 1.77 9.95
C PRO A 241 21.19 0.49 10.48
N ALA A 242 21.51 0.13 11.73
CA ALA A 242 21.03 -1.10 12.36
C ALA A 242 19.49 -1.25 12.26
N GLN A 243 19.02 -2.48 12.09
CA GLN A 243 17.59 -2.85 11.96
C GLN A 243 16.89 -2.30 10.71
N THR A 244 17.61 -1.68 9.79
CA THR A 244 17.04 -1.27 8.50
C THR A 244 16.93 -2.48 7.59
N VAL A 245 15.77 -2.66 6.98
CA VAL A 245 15.58 -3.68 5.93
C VAL A 245 16.51 -3.40 4.75
N ASN A 246 16.96 -4.44 4.06
CA ASN A 246 17.84 -4.28 2.90
C ASN A 246 17.23 -4.95 1.67
N TYR A 247 16.21 -4.29 1.13
CA TYR A 247 15.50 -4.69 -0.08
C TYR A 247 15.54 -3.53 -1.06
N LEU A 248 16.10 -3.75 -2.24
CA LEU A 248 16.20 -2.73 -3.29
C LEU A 248 15.34 -3.10 -4.49
N ALA A 249 14.39 -2.23 -4.84
CA ALA A 249 13.76 -2.22 -6.14
C ALA A 249 14.61 -1.42 -7.13
N TYR A 250 14.63 -1.83 -8.40
CA TYR A 250 15.38 -1.18 -9.47
C TYR A 250 16.89 -1.10 -9.15
N ASN A 251 17.55 -2.25 -9.09
CA ASN A 251 19.00 -2.31 -8.92
C ASN A 251 19.73 -2.05 -10.25
N ASN A 252 21.02 -1.76 -10.16
CA ASN A 252 21.90 -1.63 -11.32
C ASN A 252 22.46 -3.00 -11.79
N VAL A 253 22.13 -4.09 -11.09
CA VAL A 253 22.63 -5.46 -11.33
C VAL A 253 22.07 -6.07 -12.63
N THR A 254 20.98 -5.54 -13.19
CA THR A 254 20.42 -6.03 -14.46
C THR A 254 21.15 -5.54 -15.72
N ALA A 255 22.29 -4.83 -15.57
CA ALA A 255 23.08 -4.29 -16.69
C ALA A 255 24.29 -5.14 -17.12
N THR A 256 24.41 -6.40 -16.66
CA THR A 256 25.48 -7.33 -17.10
C THR A 256 24.96 -8.49 -17.93
#